data_AF-A0A2A4TBY7-F1
#
_entry.id   AF-A0A2A4TBY7-F1
#
_cell.length_a   1.000
_cell.length_b   1.000
_cell.length_c   1.000
_cell.angle_alpha   90.00
_cell.angle_beta   90.00
_cell.angle_gamma   90.00
#
_symmetry.space_group_name_H-M   'P 1'
#
loop_
_entity.id
_entity.type
_entity.pdbx_description
1 polymer ?
#
loop_
_entity_poly.entity_id
_entity_poly.type
_entity_poly.pdbx_seq_one_letter_code
_entity_poly.pdbx_strand_id
1 'polypeptide(L)'
;MIFKIILTILAVANGVFMTIDGFHVLFKGKYIGPEKPGPWATIFYKMKIDVFKLGPLFVLLGLSWLLFVYGLWMGHDWTFVFGLIVSIGTLWYIKVGTFIAIFTMAILVFFKNQLGI
;
A
#
# COMPACT_ATOMS: atom_id res chain seq x y z
N MET A 1 21.03 -1.38 -5.58
CA MET A 1 20.69 0.04 -5.24
C MET A 1 19.50 0.59 -6.02
N ILE A 2 19.49 0.56 -7.37
CA ILE A 2 18.39 1.12 -8.18
C ILE A 2 17.01 0.55 -7.80
N PHE A 3 16.88 -0.79 -7.73
CA PHE A 3 15.61 -1.43 -7.34
C PHE A 3 15.14 -1.05 -5.95
N LYS A 4 16.07 -0.85 -5.00
CA LYS A 4 15.78 -0.42 -3.63
C LYS A 4 15.19 1.00 -3.61
N ILE A 5 15.73 1.90 -4.43
CA ILE A 5 15.21 3.25 -4.61
C ILE A 5 13.81 3.22 -5.25
N ILE A 6 13.63 2.42 -6.30
CA ILE A 6 12.32 2.27 -6.97
C ILE A 6 11.26 1.78 -5.96
N LEU A 7 11.56 0.72 -5.20
CA LEU A 7 10.68 0.22 -4.15
C LEU A 7 10.36 1.30 -3.11
N THR A 8 11.35 2.09 -2.72
CA THR A 8 11.17 3.19 -1.76
C THR A 8 10.19 4.22 -2.30
N ILE A 9 10.35 4.67 -3.54
CA ILE A 9 9.46 5.66 -4.16
C ILE A 9 8.03 5.12 -4.22
N LEU A 10 7.85 3.89 -4.69
CA LEU A 10 6.52 3.27 -4.82
C LEU A 10 5.85 3.09 -3.46
N ALA A 11 6.59 2.57 -2.47
CA ALA A 11 6.08 2.31 -1.13
C ALA A 11 5.79 3.60 -0.36
N VAL A 12 6.64 4.63 -0.47
CA VAL A 12 6.38 5.94 0.15
C VAL A 12 5.17 6.61 -0.51
N ALA A 13 5.10 6.64 -1.84
CA ALA A 13 3.99 7.26 -2.55
C ALA A 13 2.65 6.62 -2.17
N ASN A 14 2.59 5.28 -2.19
CA ASN A 14 1.38 4.55 -1.81
C ASN A 14 1.08 4.66 -0.31
N GLY A 15 2.09 4.48 0.53
CA GLY A 15 1.97 4.48 1.99
C GLY A 15 1.51 5.83 2.54
N VAL A 16 2.15 6.92 2.10
CA VAL A 16 1.75 8.29 2.48
C VAL A 16 0.35 8.58 2.00
N PHE A 17 0.04 8.30 0.72
CA PHE A 17 -1.29 8.57 0.17
C PHE A 17 -2.38 7.81 0.95
N MET A 18 -2.25 6.49 1.14
CA MET A 18 -3.22 5.68 1.87
C MET A 18 -3.37 6.15 3.32
N THR A 19 -2.27 6.52 3.99
CA THR A 19 -2.31 7.00 5.37
C THR A 19 -3.08 8.32 5.47
N ILE A 20 -2.74 9.30 4.63
CA ILE A 20 -3.40 10.61 4.63
C ILE A 20 -4.88 10.47 4.27
N ASP A 21 -5.19 9.70 3.22
CA ASP A 21 -6.56 9.50 2.75
C ASP A 21 -7.40 8.74 3.79
N GLY A 22 -6.80 7.75 4.47
CA GLY A 22 -7.40 7.03 5.58
C GLY A 22 -7.73 7.93 6.78
N PHE A 23 -6.82 8.82 7.17
CA PHE A 23 -7.12 9.84 8.19
C PHE A 23 -8.17 10.85 7.70
N HIS A 24 -8.10 11.25 6.43
CA HIS A 24 -9.05 12.21 5.86
C HIS A 24 -10.49 11.68 5.97
N VAL A 25 -10.74 10.43 5.58
CA VAL A 25 -12.09 9.83 5.69
C VAL A 25 -12.53 9.67 7.15
N LEU A 26 -11.61 9.35 8.07
CA LEU A 26 -11.93 9.26 9.49
C LEU A 26 -12.38 10.62 10.08
N PHE A 27 -11.74 11.72 9.68
CA PHE A 27 -12.05 13.05 10.21
C PHE A 27 -13.15 13.80 9.43
N LYS A 28 -13.30 13.53 8.14
CA LYS A 28 -14.18 14.29 7.23
C LYS A 28 -15.35 13.47 6.70
N GLY A 29 -15.39 12.16 6.96
CA GLY A 29 -16.43 11.26 6.46
C GLY A 29 -16.39 11.00 4.95
N LYS A 30 -15.32 11.44 4.26
CA LYS A 30 -15.13 11.25 2.81
C LYS A 30 -13.66 11.08 2.45
N TYR A 31 -13.38 10.37 1.37
CA TYR A 31 -12.04 10.26 0.80
C TYR A 31 -11.65 11.54 0.05
N ILE A 32 -10.35 11.71 -0.17
CA ILE A 32 -9.80 12.79 -0.97
C ILE A 32 -10.18 12.60 -2.44
N GLY A 33 -10.69 13.67 -3.06
CA GLY A 33 -11.11 13.69 -4.46
C GLY A 33 -12.63 13.70 -4.63
N PRO A 34 -13.17 13.02 -5.65
CA PRO A 34 -14.59 13.07 -5.98
C PRO A 34 -15.47 12.41 -4.91
N GLU A 35 -16.76 12.77 -4.88
CA GLU A 35 -17.72 12.22 -3.90
C GLU A 35 -17.82 10.70 -3.95
N LYS A 36 -17.75 10.12 -5.15
CA LYS A 36 -17.73 8.67 -5.34
C LYS A 36 -16.29 8.17 -5.21
N PRO A 37 -16.00 7.27 -4.26
CA PRO A 37 -14.68 6.69 -4.12
C PRO A 37 -14.24 5.91 -5.37
N GLY A 38 -12.93 5.68 -5.47
CA GLY A 38 -12.32 5.05 -6.63
C GLY A 38 -12.83 3.64 -6.96
N PRO A 39 -12.36 3.04 -8.08
CA PRO A 39 -12.87 1.76 -8.59
C PRO A 39 -12.86 0.61 -7.58
N TRP A 40 -11.88 0.59 -6.68
CA TRP A 40 -11.74 -0.35 -5.57
C TRP A 40 -13.00 -0.45 -4.71
N ALA A 41 -13.76 0.64 -4.55
CA ALA A 41 -14.96 0.71 -3.73
C ALA A 41 -16.06 -0.22 -4.24
N THR A 42 -16.06 -0.54 -5.54
CA THR A 42 -17.02 -1.47 -6.16
C THR A 42 -16.94 -2.86 -5.52
N ILE A 43 -15.76 -3.31 -5.10
CA ILE A 43 -15.59 -4.61 -4.43
C ILE A 43 -16.38 -4.62 -3.12
N PHE A 44 -16.23 -3.57 -2.30
CA PHE A 44 -16.87 -3.43 -1.00
C PHE A 44 -18.37 -3.15 -1.11
N TYR A 45 -18.80 -2.36 -2.08
CA TYR A 45 -20.22 -2.16 -2.35
C TYR A 45 -20.93 -3.47 -2.67
N LYS A 46 -20.32 -4.36 -3.44
CA LYS A 46 -20.86 -5.72 -3.70
C LYS A 46 -21.00 -6.56 -2.42
N MET A 47 -20.12 -6.34 -1.45
CA MET A 47 -20.18 -6.98 -0.12
C MET A 47 -21.08 -6.24 0.87
N LYS A 48 -21.80 -5.18 0.44
CA LYS A 48 -22.62 -4.30 1.30
C LYS A 48 -21.84 -3.66 2.46
N ILE A 49 -20.54 -3.43 2.26
CA ILE A 49 -19.68 -2.76 3.24
C ILE A 49 -19.69 -1.26 2.96
N ASP A 50 -19.86 -0.47 4.03
CA ASP A 50 -19.73 0.99 3.98
C ASP A 50 -18.26 1.37 3.81
N VAL A 51 -17.91 1.83 2.62
CA VAL A 51 -16.54 2.18 2.25
C VAL A 51 -15.99 3.36 3.05
N PHE A 52 -16.84 4.25 3.56
CA PHE A 52 -16.39 5.40 4.36
C PHE A 52 -15.95 4.99 5.76
N LYS A 53 -16.25 3.76 6.19
CA LYS A 53 -15.73 3.18 7.45
C LYS A 53 -14.40 2.46 7.28
N LEU A 54 -13.86 2.37 6.07
CA LEU A 54 -12.59 1.67 5.80
C LEU A 54 -11.34 2.53 6.09
N GLY A 55 -11.49 3.76 6.59
CA GLY A 55 -10.37 4.62 6.98
C GLY A 55 -9.28 3.92 7.82
N PRO A 56 -9.59 3.12 8.85
CA PRO A 56 -8.58 2.40 9.62
C PRO A 56 -7.79 1.40 8.78
N LEU A 57 -8.42 0.72 7.82
CA LEU A 57 -7.75 -0.20 6.90
C LEU A 57 -6.74 0.54 6.01
N PHE A 58 -7.12 1.72 5.49
CA PHE A 58 -6.22 2.57 4.72
C PHE A 58 -5.03 3.06 5.55
N VAL A 59 -5.25 3.50 6.79
CA VAL A 59 -4.17 3.91 7.70
C VAL A 59 -3.24 2.74 8.02
N LEU A 60 -3.78 1.58 8.39
CA LEU A 60 -2.98 0.40 8.73
C LEU A 60 -2.12 -0.07 7.56
N LEU A 61 -2.71 -0.18 6.36
CA LEU A 61 -1.95 -0.56 5.16
C LEU A 61 -0.94 0.52 4.77
N GLY A 62 -1.33 1.80 4.84
CA GLY A 62 -0.46 2.92 4.54
C GLY A 62 0.78 2.94 5.44
N LEU A 63 0.60 2.81 6.75
CA LEU A 63 1.70 2.70 7.70
C LEU A 63 2.53 1.42 7.50
N SER A 64 1.89 0.32 7.09
CA SER A 64 2.62 -0.92 6.76
C SER A 64 3.54 -0.74 5.56
N TRP A 65 3.14 0.01 4.52
CA TRP A 65 4.02 0.37 3.41
C TRP A 65 5.22 1.21 3.87
N LEU A 66 5.02 2.13 4.80
CA LEU A 66 6.11 2.93 5.37
C LEU A 66 7.04 2.10 6.26
N LEU A 67 6.49 1.16 7.04
CA LEU A 67 7.29 0.20 7.82
C LEU A 67 8.10 -0.72 6.91
N PHE A 68 7.56 -1.11 5.76
CA PHE A 68 8.30 -1.87 4.75
C PHE A 68 9.52 -1.10 4.24
N VAL A 69 9.38 0.22 3.99
CA VAL A 69 10.51 1.08 3.62
C VAL A 69 11.57 1.09 4.73
N TYR A 70 11.16 1.22 5.99
CA TYR A 70 12.07 1.13 7.13
C TYR A 70 12.84 -0.21 7.14
N GLY A 71 12.12 -1.33 7.05
CA GLY A 71 12.75 -2.66 6.97
C GLY A 71 13.75 -2.78 5.83
N LEU A 72 13.35 -2.30 4.65
CA LEU A 72 14.16 -2.30 3.43
C LEU A 72 15.48 -1.57 3.63
N TRP A 73 15.47 -0.37 4.22
CA TRP A 73 16.70 0.41 4.43
C TRP A 73 17.57 -0.10 5.57
N MET A 74 16.96 -0.65 6.62
CA MET A 74 17.69 -1.22 7.76
C MET A 74 18.25 -2.63 7.49
N GLY A 75 17.87 -3.26 6.37
CA GLY A 75 18.35 -4.60 6.02
C GLY A 75 17.78 -5.68 6.93
N HIS A 76 16.56 -5.50 7.44
CA HIS A 76 15.95 -6.48 8.33
C HIS A 76 15.47 -7.73 7.57
N ASP A 77 15.72 -8.92 8.13
CA ASP A 77 15.38 -10.21 7.51
C ASP A 77 13.88 -10.40 7.23
N TRP A 78 13.01 -9.78 8.04
CA TRP A 78 11.57 -9.86 7.86
C TRP A 78 11.05 -9.05 6.66
N THR A 79 11.87 -8.14 6.11
CA THR A 79 11.45 -7.19 5.07
C THR A 79 10.90 -7.88 3.84
N PHE A 80 11.54 -8.97 3.40
CA PHE A 80 11.11 -9.69 2.21
C PHE A 80 9.69 -10.24 2.38
N VAL A 81 9.45 -11.00 3.46
CA VAL A 81 8.14 -11.61 3.74
C VAL A 81 7.10 -10.53 4.00
N PHE A 82 7.44 -9.51 4.78
CA PHE A 82 6.53 -8.40 5.09
C PHE A 82 6.14 -7.60 3.83
N GLY A 83 7.09 -7.31 2.94
CA GLY A 83 6.84 -6.63 1.68
C GLY A 83 5.87 -7.40 0.77
N LEU A 84 5.98 -8.73 0.73
CA LEU A 84 5.03 -9.58 0.02
C LEU A 84 3.63 -9.53 0.67
N ILE A 85 3.54 -9.65 2.00
CA ILE A 85 2.27 -9.58 2.73
C ILE A 85 1.57 -8.25 2.48
N VAL A 86 2.30 -7.13 2.61
CA VAL A 86 1.75 -5.78 2.40
C VAL A 86 1.31 -5.59 0.95
N SER A 87 2.08 -6.10 -0.01
CA SER A 87 1.72 -6.04 -1.42
C SER A 87 0.44 -6.84 -1.71
N ILE A 88 0.34 -8.09 -1.23
CA ILE A 88 -0.86 -8.93 -1.38
C ILE A 88 -2.07 -8.25 -0.72
N GLY A 89 -1.89 -7.74 0.49
CA GLY A 89 -2.90 -7.00 1.25
C GLY A 89 -3.36 -5.69 0.57
N THR A 90 -2.66 -5.23 -0.46
CA THR A 90 -2.98 -4.01 -1.22
C THR A 90 -3.60 -4.31 -2.59
N LEU A 91 -3.66 -5.57 -3.04
CA LEU A 91 -4.14 -5.92 -4.39
C LEU A 91 -5.60 -5.50 -4.66
N TRP A 92 -6.42 -5.40 -3.62
CA TRP A 92 -7.81 -4.93 -3.72
C TRP A 92 -7.92 -3.43 -4.08
N TYR A 93 -6.85 -2.65 -3.89
CA TYR A 93 -6.81 -1.22 -4.18
C TYR A 93 -6.60 -0.99 -5.70
N ILE A 94 -7.65 -1.32 -6.46
CA ILE A 94 -7.67 -1.37 -7.93
C ILE A 94 -7.12 -0.09 -8.57
N LYS A 95 -6.39 -0.28 -9.67
CA LYS A 95 -5.58 0.69 -10.43
C LYS A 95 -4.21 0.91 -9.79
N VAL A 96 -4.05 1.99 -9.04
CA VAL A 96 -2.74 2.46 -8.60
C VAL A 96 -2.13 1.51 -7.57
N GLY A 97 -2.89 1.12 -6.55
CA GLY A 97 -2.42 0.20 -5.50
C GLY A 97 -2.06 -1.17 -6.05
N THR A 98 -2.90 -1.75 -6.90
CA THR A 98 -2.63 -3.04 -7.56
C THR A 98 -1.36 -2.99 -8.40
N PHE A 99 -1.15 -1.93 -9.19
CA PHE A 99 0.06 -1.76 -10.00
C PHE A 99 1.31 -1.71 -9.11
N ILE A 100 1.28 -0.88 -8.06
CA ILE A 100 2.38 -0.75 -7.10
C ILE A 100 2.67 -2.07 -6.40
N ALA A 101 1.63 -2.80 -5.98
CA ALA A 101 1.76 -4.10 -5.33
C ALA A 101 2.38 -5.16 -6.26
N ILE A 102 1.89 -5.29 -7.49
CA ILE A 102 2.42 -6.28 -8.44
C ILE A 102 3.88 -5.98 -8.76
N PHE A 103 4.21 -4.71 -9.02
CA PHE A 103 5.57 -4.33 -9.35
C PHE A 103 6.52 -4.50 -8.15
N THR A 104 6.05 -4.19 -6.94
CA THR A 104 6.79 -4.46 -5.70
C THR A 104 7.07 -5.95 -5.53
N MET A 105 6.07 -6.81 -5.69
CA MET A 105 6.24 -8.27 -5.61
C MET A 105 7.23 -8.78 -6.66
N ALA A 106 7.12 -8.30 -7.91
CA ALA A 106 8.05 -8.68 -8.97
C ALA A 106 9.49 -8.28 -8.61
N ILE A 107 9.71 -7.07 -8.10
CA ILE A 107 11.05 -6.64 -7.68
C ILE A 107 11.56 -7.49 -6.52
N LEU A 108 10.74 -7.73 -5.49
CA LEU A 108 11.11 -8.54 -4.34
C LEU A 108 11.51 -9.95 -4.76
N VAL A 109 10.74 -10.60 -5.63
CA VAL A 109 10.98 -11.99 -6.05
C VAL A 109 12.19 -12.10 -7.00
N PHE A 110 12.27 -11.26 -8.04
CA PHE A 110 13.28 -11.42 -9.09
C PHE A 110 14.60 -10.72 -8.78
N PHE A 111 14.60 -9.71 -7.92
CA PHE A 111 15.77 -8.87 -7.65
C PHE A 111 16.19 -8.87 -6.18
N LYS A 112 15.73 -9.84 -5.38
CA LYS A 112 16.05 -9.97 -3.94
C LYS A 112 17.53 -9.73 -3.62
N ASN A 113 18.42 -10.42 -4.33
CA ASN A 113 19.87 -10.36 -4.12
C ASN A 113 20.45 -8.95 -4.30
N GLN A 114 19.75 -8.03 -4.98
CA GLN A 114 20.18 -6.65 -5.21
C GLN A 114 19.62 -5.64 -4.19
N LEU A 115 18.77 -6.10 -3.26
CA LEU A 115 18.09 -5.27 -2.26
C LEU A 115 18.80 -5.26 -0.90
N GLY A 116 19.64 -6.27 -0.63
CA GLY A 116 20.33 -6.42 0.65
C GLY A 116 19.39 -6.84 1.79
N ILE A 117 18.39 -7.67 1.47
CA ILE A 117 17.38 -8.30 2.35
C ILE A 117 17.11 -9.74 1.93
#